data_AF-A0A0W0ZY89-F1
#
_entry.id   AF-A0A0W0ZY89-F1
#
_cell.length_a   1.000
_cell.length_b   1.000
_cell.length_c   1.000
_cell.angle_alpha   90.00
_cell.angle_beta   90.00
_cell.angle_gamma   90.00
#
_symmetry.space_group_name_H-M   'P 1'
#
loop_
_entity.id
_entity.type
_entity.pdbx_description
1 polymer ?
#
loop_
_entity_poly.entity_id
_entity_poly.type
_entity_poly.pdbx_seq_one_letter_code
_entity_poly.pdbx_strand_id
1 'polypeptide(L)'
;MANVTKASGVHFTVHDLRRTFITIAESLDISAYSLKRLMNHKMNNDVTAGYIITDVERLRKPMQLITDYFLKCMGVIKCADIIGIRPNYTLL
;
A
#
# COMPACT_ATOMS: atom_id res chain seq x y z
N MET A 1 7.22 1.90 19.32
CA MET A 1 7.32 0.62 18.60
C MET A 1 7.43 -0.59 19.54
N ALA A 2 8.12 -0.48 20.70
CA ALA A 2 8.31 -1.59 21.64
C ALA A 2 7.05 -2.43 21.95
N ASN A 3 5.91 -1.79 22.28
CA ASN A 3 4.67 -2.51 22.57
C ASN A 3 4.12 -3.28 21.36
N VAL A 4 4.17 -2.67 20.17
CA VAL A 4 3.67 -3.29 18.93
C VAL A 4 4.56 -4.44 18.51
N THR A 5 5.89 -4.26 18.55
CA THR A 5 6.87 -5.32 18.26
C THR A 5 6.73 -6.49 19.21
N LYS A 6 6.51 -6.24 20.50
CA LYS A 6 6.25 -7.30 21.50
C LYS A 6 4.94 -8.04 21.22
N ALA A 7 3.87 -7.31 20.91
CA ALA A 7 2.55 -7.90 20.65
C ALA A 7 2.49 -8.67 19.34
N SER A 8 3.16 -8.20 18.28
CA SER A 8 3.16 -8.84 16.96
C SER A 8 4.24 -9.91 16.79
N GLY A 9 5.28 -9.91 17.62
CA GLY A 9 6.48 -10.75 17.42
C GLY A 9 7.36 -10.29 16.26
N VAL A 10 7.06 -9.15 15.64
CA VAL A 10 7.81 -8.63 14.48
C VAL A 10 8.67 -7.45 14.90
N HIS A 11 9.98 -7.56 14.70
CA HIS A 11 10.91 -6.46 14.94
C HIS A 11 10.99 -5.52 13.74
N PHE A 12 10.70 -4.24 13.94
CA PHE A 12 10.76 -3.21 12.89
C PHE A 12 10.95 -1.81 13.49
N THR A 13 11.45 -0.90 12.66
CA THR A 13 11.59 0.53 12.97
C THR A 13 10.52 1.36 12.27
N VAL A 14 10.40 2.64 12.65
CA VAL A 14 9.51 3.59 11.94
C VAL A 14 9.94 3.76 10.48
N HIS A 15 11.24 3.65 10.18
CA HIS A 15 11.72 3.72 8.80
C HIS A 15 11.26 2.52 7.97
N ASP A 16 11.13 1.35 8.56
CA ASP A 16 10.67 0.15 7.86
C ASP A 16 9.19 0.30 7.49
N LEU A 17 8.37 0.93 8.33
CA LEU A 17 6.99 1.29 7.96
C LEU A 17 6.94 2.21 6.73
N ARG A 18 7.82 3.22 6.69
CA ARG A 18 7.94 4.11 5.52
C ARG A 18 8.39 3.36 4.27
N ARG A 19 9.35 2.44 4.38
CA ARG A 19 9.82 1.60 3.27
C ARG A 19 8.70 0.69 2.76
N THR A 20 7.97 0.05 3.65
CA THR A 20 6.81 -0.78 3.29
C THR A 20 5.76 0.03 2.55
N PHE A 21 5.47 1.26 2.99
CA PHE A 21 4.55 2.16 2.27
C PHE A 21 5.02 2.47 0.85
N ILE A 22 6.32 2.75 0.65
CA ILE A 22 6.92 2.98 -0.67
C ILE A 22 6.79 1.75 -1.56
N THR A 23 7.21 0.58 -1.07
CA THR A 23 7.21 -0.66 -1.83
C THR A 23 5.79 -1.04 -2.27
N ILE A 24 4.80 -0.88 -1.39
CA ILE A 24 3.41 -1.13 -1.74
C ILE A 24 2.92 -0.13 -2.79
N ALA A 25 3.19 1.16 -2.61
CA ALA A 25 2.78 2.17 -3.58
C ALA A 25 3.37 1.92 -4.97
N GLU A 26 4.63 1.50 -5.03
CA GLU A 26 5.30 1.11 -6.28
C GLU A 26 4.64 -0.12 -6.91
N SER A 27 4.34 -1.16 -6.12
CA SER A 27 3.64 -2.36 -6.61
C SER A 27 2.21 -2.11 -7.11
N LEU A 28 1.62 -0.95 -6.76
CA LEU A 28 0.30 -0.51 -7.21
C LEU A 28 0.38 0.45 -8.40
N ASP A 29 1.55 0.55 -9.06
CA ASP A 29 1.83 1.43 -10.19
C ASP A 29 1.52 2.91 -9.90
N ILE A 30 1.66 3.35 -8.65
CA ILE A 30 1.47 4.75 -8.28
C ILE A 30 2.66 5.56 -8.76
N SER A 31 2.38 6.60 -9.56
CA SER A 31 3.41 7.50 -10.10
C SER A 31 4.40 7.97 -9.02
N ALA A 32 5.69 7.98 -9.36
CA ALA A 32 6.76 8.39 -8.45
C ALA A 32 6.56 9.80 -7.88
N TYR A 33 5.96 10.70 -8.64
CA TYR A 33 5.64 12.05 -8.18
C TYR A 33 4.53 12.08 -7.14
N SER A 34 3.45 11.31 -7.34
CA SER A 34 2.40 11.17 -6.32
C SER A 34 2.97 10.54 -5.05
N LEU A 35 3.79 9.50 -5.18
CA LEU A 35 4.44 8.85 -4.04
C LEU A 35 5.35 9.80 -3.25
N LYS A 36 6.25 10.52 -3.93
CA LYS A 36 7.09 11.54 -3.29
C LYS A 36 6.26 12.59 -2.54
N ARG A 37 5.11 13.01 -3.09
CA ARG A 37 4.19 13.96 -2.41
C ARG A 37 3.53 13.35 -1.17
N LEU A 38 3.01 12.12 -1.26
CA LEU A 38 2.44 11.41 -0.10
C LEU A 38 3.45 11.23 1.04
N MET A 39 4.73 11.15 0.68
CA MET A 39 5.85 11.03 1.62
C MET A 39 6.38 12.36 2.16
N ASN A 40 5.83 13.49 1.72
CA ASN A 40 6.35 14.84 1.99
C ASN A 40 7.83 15.00 1.59
N HIS A 41 8.25 14.35 0.51
CA HIS A 41 9.60 14.48 -0.02
C HIS A 41 9.82 15.82 -0.72
N LYS A 42 11.00 16.39 -0.51
CA LYS A 42 11.46 17.57 -1.24
C LYS A 42 11.80 17.18 -2.68
N MET A 43 11.35 17.96 -3.65
CA MET A 43 11.61 17.77 -5.09
C MET A 43 12.48 18.89 -5.66
N ASN A 44 13.46 19.37 -4.88
CA ASN A 44 14.33 20.45 -5.35
C ASN A 44 15.08 20.05 -6.62
N ASN A 45 15.24 21.00 -7.54
CA ASN A 45 15.92 20.83 -8.83
C ASN A 45 15.25 19.83 -9.79
N ASP A 46 14.01 19.40 -9.53
CA ASP A 46 13.22 18.59 -10.45
C ASP A 46 12.36 19.52 -11.31
N VAL A 47 12.90 19.97 -12.45
CA VAL A 47 12.18 20.85 -13.38
C VAL A 47 10.89 20.21 -13.88
N THR A 48 10.87 18.88 -14.00
CA THR A 48 9.71 18.11 -14.45
C THR A 48 8.59 18.14 -13.42
N ALA A 49 8.91 18.15 -12.12
CA ALA A 49 7.93 18.26 -11.05
C ALA A 49 7.09 19.56 -11.15
N GLY A 50 7.64 20.63 -11.73
CA GLY A 50 6.92 21.88 -11.96
C GLY A 50 5.75 21.79 -12.95
N TYR A 51 5.78 20.82 -13.87
CA TYR A 51 4.68 20.59 -14.82
C TYR A 51 3.56 19.69 -14.27
N ILE A 52 3.78 19.07 -13.12
CA ILE A 52 2.84 18.14 -12.54
C ILE A 52 1.91 18.94 -11.63
N ILE A 53 0.63 18.99 -12.00
CA ILE A 53 -0.39 19.67 -11.19
C ILE A 53 -0.48 18.96 -9.83
N THR A 54 0.03 19.60 -8.79
CA THR A 54 0.03 19.07 -7.42
C THR A 54 -1.23 19.50 -6.68
N ASP A 55 -2.37 18.96 -7.10
CA ASP A 55 -3.62 19.10 -6.36
C ASP A 55 -3.75 17.97 -5.33
N VAL A 56 -4.21 18.30 -4.12
CA VAL A 56 -4.48 17.34 -3.05
C VAL A 56 -5.52 16.32 -3.51
N GLU A 57 -6.48 16.72 -4.32
CA GLU A 57 -7.51 15.81 -4.84
C GLU A 57 -6.91 14.67 -5.69
N ARG A 58 -5.82 14.94 -6.41
CA ARG A 58 -5.10 13.90 -7.18
C ARG A 58 -4.42 12.86 -6.28
N LEU A 59 -4.15 13.19 -5.02
CA LEU A 59 -3.51 12.28 -4.06
C LEU A 59 -4.52 11.36 -3.35
N ARG A 60 -5.82 11.67 -3.40
CA ARG A 60 -6.85 10.86 -2.75
C ARG A 60 -6.89 9.44 -3.29
N LYS A 61 -6.95 9.26 -4.61
CA LYS A 61 -7.00 7.94 -5.24
C LYS A 61 -5.75 7.11 -4.93
N PRO A 62 -4.51 7.61 -5.11
CA PRO A 62 -3.30 6.92 -4.66
C PRO A 62 -3.31 6.51 -3.19
N MET A 63 -3.70 7.41 -2.29
CA MET A 63 -3.76 7.09 -0.86
C MET A 63 -4.79 5.99 -0.59
N GLN A 64 -5.98 6.08 -1.18
CA GLN A 64 -7.03 5.08 -1.01
C GLN A 64 -6.59 3.70 -1.51
N LEU A 65 -5.91 3.61 -2.66
CA LEU A 65 -5.40 2.35 -3.19
C LEU A 65 -4.43 1.66 -2.21
N ILE A 66 -3.52 2.44 -1.61
CA ILE A 66 -2.57 1.93 -0.61
C ILE A 66 -3.33 1.46 0.65
N THR A 67 -4.29 2.26 1.12
CA THR A 67 -5.13 1.89 2.27
C THR A 67 -5.92 0.61 2.02
N ASP A 68 -6.58 0.49 0.87
CA ASP A 68 -7.35 -0.70 0.50
C ASP A 68 -6.47 -1.93 0.42
N TYR A 69 -5.24 -1.79 -0.09
CA TYR A 69 -4.27 -2.88 -0.11
C TYR A 69 -3.92 -3.35 1.31
N PHE A 70 -3.62 -2.43 2.23
CA PHE A 70 -3.36 -2.80 3.62
C PHE A 70 -4.57 -3.51 4.26
N LEU A 71 -5.76 -2.96 4.10
CA LEU A 71 -6.98 -3.53 4.67
C LEU A 71 -7.30 -4.93 4.11
N LYS A 72 -7.00 -5.16 2.82
CA LYS A 72 -7.07 -6.49 2.20
C LYS A 72 -6.07 -7.46 2.81
N CYS A 73 -4.80 -7.06 2.96
CA CYS A 73 -3.77 -7.89 3.61
C CYS A 73 -4.09 -8.20 5.09
N MET A 74 -4.77 -7.29 5.78
CA MET A 74 -5.21 -7.46 7.17
C MET A 74 -6.50 -8.29 7.30
N GLY A 75 -7.13 -8.68 6.18
CA GLY A 75 -8.41 -9.40 6.19
C GLY A 75 -9.60 -8.56 6.65
N VAL A 76 -9.47 -7.23 6.72
CA VAL A 76 -10.55 -6.30 7.09
C VAL A 76 -11.52 -6.11 5.92
N ILE A 77 -11.00 -6.10 4.69
CA ILE A 77 -11.80 -6.06 3.46
C ILE A 77 -11.72 -7.44 2.79
N LYS A 78 -12.88 -7.98 2.38
CA LYS A 78 -12.93 -9.23 1.61
C LYS A 78 -12.19 -9.07 0.27
N CYS A 79 -11.29 -9.99 -0.03
CA CYS A 79 -10.51 -10.00 -1.27
C CYS A 79 -11.19 -10.80 -2.40
N ALA A 80 -11.88 -11.89 -2.07
CA ALA A 80 -12.64 -12.73 -3.00
C ALA A 80 -13.59 -13.66 -2.21
N ASP A 81 -14.64 -14.13 -2.85
CA ASP A 81 -15.45 -15.22 -2.30
C ASP A 81 -14.70 -16.55 -2.45
N ILE A 82 -14.44 -17.20 -1.32
CA ILE A 82 -13.79 -18.51 -1.29
C ILE A 82 -14.86 -19.56 -1.63
N ILE A 83 -14.86 -20.04 -2.87
CA ILE A 83 -15.71 -21.16 -3.29
C ILE A 83 -14.93 -22.45 -3.08
N GLY A 84 -15.44 -23.32 -2.20
CA GLY A 84 -14.90 -24.66 -2.01
C GLY A 84 -15.05 -25.47 -3.29
N ILE A 85 -13.93 -25.93 -3.87
CA ILE A 85 -13.95 -26.85 -4.99
C ILE A 85 -14.50 -28.18 -4.46
N ARG A 86 -15.69 -28.58 -4.91
CA ARG A 86 -16.21 -29.93 -4.61
C ARG A 86 -15.32 -30.93 -5.33
N PRO A 87 -14.68 -31.88 -4.62
CA PRO A 87 -13.96 -32.93 -5.31
C PRO A 87 -14.98 -33.85 -6.00
N ASN A 88 -14.82 -34.01 -7.31
CA ASN A 88 -15.58 -34.97 -8.12
C ASN A 88 -15.11 -36.39 -7.79
N TYR A 89 -15.58 -36.96 -6.68
CA TYR A 89 -15.53 -38.41 -6.50
C TYR A 89 -16.90 -38.97 -6.87
N THR A 90 -17.06 -39.32 -8.14
CA THR A 90 -18.09 -40.27 -8.55
C THR A 90 -17.51 -41.66 -8.29
N LEU A 91 -17.92 -42.30 -7.19
CA LEU A 91 -17.71 -43.73 -6.98
C LEU A 91 -18.70 -44.46 -7.90
N LEU A 92 -18.16 -45.16 -8.89
CA LEU A 92 -18.80 -46.32 -9.53
C LEU A 92 -17.96 -47.55 -9.18
#